data_AF-A0A3A8NAY9-F1
#
_entry.id   AF-A0A3A8NAY9-F1
#
_cell.length_a   1.000
_cell.length_b   1.000
_cell.length_c   1.000
_cell.angle_alpha   90.00
_cell.angle_beta   90.00
_cell.angle_gamma   90.00
#
_symmetry.space_group_name_H-M   'P 1'
#
loop_
_entity.id
_entity.type
_entity.pdbx_description
1 polymer ?
#
loop_
_entity_poly.entity_id
_entity_poly.type
_entity_poly.pdbx_seq_one_letter_code
_entity_poly.pdbx_strand_id
1 'polypeptide(L)'
;MRLRPLFLVSGLTLCGCITAHRPALVEAEPSLVFPSSFVSSTVGAAEGKTYELDGAMLRALSLATTDFLPPTTPSTPCWDRPESHRYRILREQDVIFIRIDEDPAACGRQVPALHSGAKYAIHADGRLLRRILDGEPEPGLKDGSGEDDTGEEAAPG
;
A
#
# COMPACT_ATOMS: atom_id res chain seq x y z
N MET A 1 -13.92 35.57 -57.82
CA MET A 1 -14.52 35.54 -56.46
C MET A 1 -13.68 34.60 -55.60
N ARG A 2 -13.03 35.11 -54.55
CA ARG A 2 -12.16 34.32 -53.65
C ARG A 2 -13.04 33.61 -52.62
N LEU A 3 -13.13 32.28 -52.70
CA LEU A 3 -13.82 31.45 -51.71
C LEU A 3 -12.94 31.35 -50.44
N ARG A 4 -13.50 31.75 -49.30
CA ARG A 4 -12.82 31.85 -48.00
C ARG A 4 -12.56 30.44 -47.40
N PRO A 5 -11.40 30.21 -46.75
CA PRO A 5 -11.03 28.92 -46.15
C PRO A 5 -11.65 28.74 -44.75
N LEU A 6 -12.93 29.07 -44.59
CA LEU A 6 -13.62 29.04 -43.29
C LEU A 6 -14.29 27.69 -42.98
N PHE A 7 -14.28 26.74 -43.91
CA PHE A 7 -14.90 25.43 -43.72
C PHE A 7 -13.98 24.35 -43.14
N LEU A 8 -12.67 24.59 -43.09
CA LEU A 8 -11.71 23.58 -42.61
C LEU A 8 -11.55 23.51 -41.08
N VAL A 9 -12.06 24.49 -40.34
CA VAL A 9 -11.94 24.51 -38.86
C VAL A 9 -13.15 23.88 -38.15
N SER A 10 -14.28 23.68 -38.85
CA SER A 10 -15.52 23.17 -38.25
C SER A 10 -15.60 21.63 -38.16
N GLY A 11 -14.68 20.88 -38.78
CA GLY A 11 -14.73 19.42 -38.84
C GLY A 11 -14.11 18.67 -37.65
N LEU A 12 -13.36 19.36 -36.78
CA LEU A 12 -12.55 18.74 -35.72
C LEU A 12 -13.25 18.65 -34.35
N THR A 13 -14.48 19.14 -34.21
CA THR A 13 -15.18 19.26 -32.90
C THR A 13 -16.16 18.13 -32.58
N LEU A 14 -16.24 17.06 -33.38
CA LEU A 14 -17.26 16.00 -33.23
C LEU A 14 -16.75 14.60 -32.83
N CYS A 15 -15.45 14.42 -32.56
CA CYS A 15 -14.88 13.10 -32.27
C CYS A 15 -14.48 12.90 -30.78
N GLY A 16 -15.26 13.46 -29.85
CA GLY A 16 -14.87 13.57 -28.43
C GLY A 16 -15.50 12.57 -27.45
N CYS A 17 -16.39 11.67 -27.88
CA CYS A 17 -16.99 10.68 -26.96
C CYS A 17 -16.20 9.36 -27.02
N ILE A 18 -14.97 9.38 -26.51
CA ILE A 18 -14.25 8.14 -26.21
C ILE A 18 -14.93 7.54 -24.98
N THR A 19 -15.94 6.70 -25.21
CA THR A 19 -16.56 5.90 -24.15
C THR A 19 -15.46 5.11 -23.48
N ALA A 20 -15.23 5.34 -22.18
CA ALA A 20 -14.19 4.65 -21.42
C ALA A 20 -14.38 3.14 -21.58
N HIS A 21 -13.46 2.49 -22.30
CA HIS A 21 -13.49 1.06 -22.52
C HIS A 21 -13.14 0.39 -21.19
N ARG A 22 -14.17 0.04 -20.41
CA ARG A 22 -13.96 -0.76 -19.21
C ARG A 22 -13.73 -2.20 -19.68
N PRO A 23 -12.59 -2.82 -19.35
CA PRO A 23 -12.38 -4.22 -19.67
C PRO A 23 -13.53 -5.04 -19.08
N ALA A 24 -14.07 -5.96 -19.87
CA ALA A 24 -15.09 -6.88 -19.38
C ALA A 24 -14.48 -7.67 -18.21
N LEU A 25 -15.14 -7.64 -17.05
CA LEU A 25 -14.75 -8.49 -15.92
C LEU A 25 -14.96 -9.95 -16.34
N VAL A 26 -13.95 -10.78 -16.05
CA VAL A 26 -13.85 -12.17 -16.53
C VAL A 26 -14.98 -13.05 -15.97
N GLU A 27 -15.57 -12.68 -14.83
CA GLU A 27 -16.77 -13.33 -14.27
C GLU A 27 -17.44 -12.34 -13.31
N ALA A 28 -18.66 -11.90 -13.63
CA ALA A 28 -19.48 -11.13 -12.70
C ALA A 28 -20.60 -12.03 -12.17
N GLU A 29 -20.78 -12.08 -10.85
CA GLU A 29 -21.83 -12.85 -10.17
C GLU A 29 -23.01 -11.95 -9.81
N PRO A 30 -24.08 -11.86 -10.63
CA PRO A 30 -25.19 -10.91 -10.42
C PRO A 30 -26.09 -11.31 -9.24
N SER A 31 -25.90 -12.52 -8.72
CA SER A 31 -26.63 -13.08 -7.58
C SER A 31 -26.20 -12.49 -6.23
N LEU A 32 -25.01 -11.86 -6.18
CA LEU A 32 -24.48 -11.24 -4.97
C LEU A 32 -25.13 -9.86 -4.73
N VAL A 33 -25.77 -9.72 -3.57
CA VAL A 33 -26.36 -8.45 -3.12
C VAL A 33 -25.43 -7.80 -2.11
N PHE A 34 -25.16 -6.50 -2.28
CA PHE A 34 -24.34 -5.74 -1.33
C PHE A 34 -25.03 -5.60 0.03
N PRO A 35 -24.35 -5.89 1.15
CA PRO A 35 -24.90 -5.69 2.49
C PRO A 35 -25.22 -4.23 2.77
N SER A 36 -26.33 -3.95 3.48
CA SER A 36 -26.69 -2.58 3.88
C SER A 36 -25.68 -1.94 4.85
N SER A 37 -24.94 -2.75 5.61
CA SER A 37 -23.85 -2.32 6.48
C SER A 37 -22.65 -1.71 5.73
N PHE A 38 -22.55 -1.91 4.42
CA PHE A 38 -21.51 -1.31 3.57
C PHE A 38 -21.50 0.22 3.63
N VAL A 39 -22.66 0.84 3.89
CA VAL A 39 -22.81 2.29 4.00
C VAL A 39 -22.21 2.83 5.31
N SER A 40 -22.08 1.99 6.35
CA SER A 40 -21.54 2.39 7.66
C SER A 40 -20.04 2.05 7.76
N SER A 41 -19.20 3.06 7.56
CA SER A 41 -17.74 2.97 7.71
C SER A 41 -17.37 2.75 9.18
N THR A 42 -16.66 1.66 9.51
CA THR A 42 -16.14 1.39 10.86
C THR A 42 -14.69 0.93 10.79
N VAL A 43 -13.79 1.76 11.31
CA VAL A 43 -12.36 1.47 11.37
C VAL A 43 -12.11 0.30 12.34
N GLY A 44 -11.73 -0.87 11.85
CA GLY A 44 -11.18 -1.93 12.70
C GLY A 44 -11.31 -3.35 12.16
N ALA A 45 -10.22 -4.13 12.33
CA ALA A 45 -9.99 -5.50 11.91
C ALA A 45 -11.00 -6.51 12.52
N ALA A 46 -12.21 -6.62 11.98
CA ALA A 46 -13.10 -7.76 12.22
C ALA A 46 -13.91 -8.12 10.96
N GLU A 47 -14.20 -9.41 10.81
CA GLU A 47 -15.07 -9.94 9.77
C GLU A 47 -16.45 -9.25 9.83
N GLY A 48 -16.96 -8.75 8.70
CA GLY A 48 -18.23 -8.02 8.63
C GLY A 48 -18.19 -6.52 8.95
N LYS A 49 -17.00 -5.90 9.14
CA LYS A 49 -16.84 -4.44 9.26
C LYS A 49 -16.35 -3.80 7.96
N THR A 50 -16.83 -2.58 7.67
CA THR A 50 -16.44 -1.80 6.49
C THR A 50 -15.20 -0.95 6.79
N TYR A 51 -14.12 -1.16 6.03
CA TYR A 51 -12.92 -0.32 6.06
C TYR A 51 -12.99 0.73 4.96
N GLU A 52 -12.84 1.99 5.34
CA GLU A 52 -12.73 3.08 4.38
C GLU A 52 -11.26 3.49 4.26
N LEU A 53 -10.73 3.38 3.05
CA LEU A 53 -9.46 3.99 2.66
C LEU A 53 -9.78 5.19 1.78
N ASP A 54 -9.52 6.39 2.29
CA ASP A 54 -9.61 7.57 1.45
C ASP A 54 -8.57 7.54 0.32
N GLY A 55 -8.73 8.40 -0.69
CA GLY A 55 -7.83 8.41 -1.84
C GLY A 55 -6.37 8.72 -1.49
N ALA A 56 -6.11 9.48 -0.42
CA ALA A 56 -4.75 9.77 0.03
C ALA A 56 -4.12 8.54 0.68
N MET A 57 -4.87 7.81 1.52
CA MET A 57 -4.45 6.55 2.12
C MET A 57 -4.20 5.47 1.06
N LEU A 58 -5.09 5.35 0.07
CA LEU A 58 -4.91 4.41 -1.04
C LEU A 58 -3.65 4.73 -1.85
N ARG A 59 -3.40 6.01 -2.16
CA ARG A 59 -2.18 6.44 -2.86
C ARG A 59 -0.93 6.14 -2.03
N ALA A 60 -0.93 6.48 -0.74
CA ALA A 60 0.21 6.24 0.14
C ALA A 60 0.51 4.73 0.24
N LEU A 61 -0.51 3.89 0.40
CA LEU A 61 -0.37 2.43 0.41
C LEU A 61 0.24 1.94 -0.91
N SER A 62 -0.30 2.38 -2.05
CA SER A 62 0.24 2.01 -3.35
C SER A 62 1.72 2.38 -3.49
N LEU A 63 2.11 3.59 -3.08
CA LEU A 63 3.50 4.04 -3.15
C LEU A 63 4.42 3.17 -2.28
N ALA A 64 4.04 2.91 -1.04
CA ALA A 64 4.80 2.07 -0.12
C ALA A 64 4.94 0.63 -0.65
N THR A 65 3.86 0.04 -1.17
CA THR A 65 3.88 -1.32 -1.74
C THR A 65 4.78 -1.41 -2.97
N THR A 66 4.67 -0.45 -3.90
CA THR A 66 5.51 -0.46 -5.12
C THR A 66 6.97 -0.14 -4.88
N ASP A 67 7.28 0.58 -3.79
CA ASP A 67 8.66 0.86 -3.38
C ASP A 67 9.29 -0.33 -2.65
N PHE A 68 8.50 -1.06 -1.85
CA PHE A 68 8.98 -2.20 -1.08
C PHE A 68 9.09 -3.49 -1.90
N LEU A 69 8.11 -3.79 -2.74
CA LEU A 69 8.00 -5.06 -3.45
C LEU A 69 8.40 -4.94 -4.92
N PRO A 70 9.04 -5.97 -5.48
CA PRO A 70 9.34 -5.99 -6.91
C PRO A 70 8.04 -6.08 -7.73
N PRO A 71 8.05 -5.59 -8.98
CA PRO A 71 6.92 -5.77 -9.89
C PRO A 71 6.52 -7.24 -10.04
N THR A 72 5.23 -7.54 -9.90
CA THR A 72 4.72 -8.91 -10.00
C THR A 72 4.85 -9.43 -11.43
N THR A 73 5.52 -10.56 -11.56
CA THR A 73 5.65 -11.37 -12.78
C THR A 73 5.19 -12.80 -12.48
N PRO A 74 4.90 -13.64 -13.50
CA PRO A 74 4.54 -15.04 -13.26
C PRO A 74 5.59 -15.82 -12.46
N SER A 75 6.86 -15.40 -12.52
CA SER A 75 7.98 -16.00 -11.79
C SER A 75 8.26 -15.36 -10.43
N THR A 76 7.51 -14.33 -10.01
CA THR A 76 7.70 -13.70 -8.70
C THR A 76 7.44 -14.73 -7.59
N PRO A 77 8.41 -14.97 -6.70
CA PRO A 77 8.25 -15.93 -5.61
C PRO A 77 7.17 -15.46 -4.63
N CYS A 78 6.59 -16.38 -3.87
CA CYS A 78 5.43 -16.08 -3.03
C CYS A 78 5.67 -14.91 -2.06
N TRP A 79 6.81 -14.90 -1.38
CA TRP A 79 7.17 -13.88 -0.38
C TRP A 79 7.44 -12.49 -0.98
N ASP A 80 7.54 -12.35 -2.30
CA ASP A 80 7.70 -11.05 -2.98
C ASP A 80 6.37 -10.52 -3.53
N ARG A 81 5.26 -11.24 -3.31
CA ARG A 81 3.94 -10.85 -3.80
C ARG A 81 3.22 -9.93 -2.82
N PRO A 82 2.45 -8.94 -3.29
CA PRO A 82 1.68 -8.07 -2.40
C PRO A 82 0.73 -8.82 -1.46
N GLU A 83 0.17 -9.95 -1.90
CA GLU A 83 -0.80 -10.74 -1.16
C GLU A 83 -0.19 -11.57 -0.02
N SER A 84 1.13 -11.74 0.02
CA SER A 84 1.84 -12.45 1.10
C SER A 84 2.25 -11.55 2.25
N HIS A 85 1.75 -10.32 2.30
CA HIS A 85 2.09 -9.32 3.31
C HIS A 85 0.86 -8.82 4.06
N ARG A 86 1.11 -8.37 5.30
CA ARG A 86 0.15 -7.64 6.14
C ARG A 86 0.49 -6.16 6.13
N TYR A 87 -0.53 -5.35 5.88
CA TYR A 87 -0.43 -3.90 5.87
C TYR A 87 -1.14 -3.32 7.09
N ARG A 88 -0.43 -2.51 7.87
CA ARG A 88 -1.03 -1.71 8.95
C ARG A 88 -0.86 -0.24 8.60
N ILE A 89 -1.95 0.51 8.64
CA ILE A 89 -1.98 1.92 8.22
C ILE A 89 -2.51 2.74 9.39
N LEU A 90 -1.81 3.83 9.70
CA LEU A 90 -2.20 4.82 10.69
C LEU A 90 -2.11 6.20 10.05
N ARG A 91 -3.17 7.00 10.16
CA ARG A 91 -3.15 8.40 9.71
C ARG A 91 -3.08 9.32 10.92
N GLU A 92 -2.07 10.18 10.97
CA GLU A 92 -1.96 11.28 11.93
C GLU A 92 -1.81 12.59 11.15
N GLN A 93 -2.81 13.46 11.27
CA GLN A 93 -2.83 14.74 10.55
C GLN A 93 -2.67 14.51 9.02
N ASP A 94 -1.64 15.11 8.43
CA ASP A 94 -1.31 14.98 7.01
C ASP A 94 -0.21 13.93 6.75
N VAL A 95 0.09 13.07 7.72
CA VAL A 95 1.06 11.98 7.56
C VAL A 95 0.36 10.63 7.68
N ILE A 96 0.68 9.74 6.75
CA ILE A 96 0.17 8.39 6.67
C ILE A 96 1.36 7.46 6.94
N PHE A 97 1.29 6.76 8.07
CA PHE A 97 2.24 5.75 8.48
C PHE A 97 1.79 4.38 7.98
N ILE A 98 2.70 3.65 7.34
CA ILE A 98 2.42 2.31 6.80
C ILE A 98 3.49 1.37 7.30
N ARG A 99 3.06 0.25 7.87
CA ARG A 99 3.92 -0.89 8.19
C ARG A 99 3.55 -2.06 7.30
N ILE A 100 4.56 -2.64 6.66
CA ILE A 100 4.46 -3.84 5.83
C ILE A 100 5.25 -4.93 6.54
N ASP A 101 4.64 -6.08 6.79
CA ASP A 101 5.34 -7.27 7.32
C ASP A 101 4.93 -8.48 6.48
N GLU A 102 5.84 -9.42 6.25
CA GLU A 102 5.52 -10.73 5.67
C GLU A 102 4.47 -11.47 6.52
N ASP A 103 3.48 -12.07 5.87
CA ASP A 103 2.59 -13.08 6.46
C ASP A 103 3.13 -14.48 6.13
N PRO A 104 3.85 -15.14 7.04
CA PRO A 104 4.43 -16.45 6.76
C PRO A 104 3.36 -17.49 6.41
N ALA A 105 2.14 -17.34 6.95
CA ALA A 105 1.04 -18.26 6.67
C ALA A 105 0.57 -18.18 5.21
N ALA A 106 0.69 -17.02 4.55
CA ALA A 106 0.28 -16.84 3.16
C ALA A 106 1.13 -17.68 2.18
N CYS A 107 2.38 -17.99 2.55
CA CYS A 107 3.29 -18.81 1.76
C CYS A 107 3.55 -20.20 2.37
N GLY A 108 2.74 -20.64 3.34
CA GLY A 108 2.89 -21.95 3.98
C GLY A 108 4.14 -22.10 4.86
N ARG A 109 4.70 -20.99 5.34
CA ARG A 109 5.85 -20.96 6.25
C ARG A 109 5.38 -20.79 7.69
N GLN A 110 6.18 -21.26 8.63
CA GLN A 110 5.90 -21.09 10.07
C GLN A 110 6.57 -19.85 10.66
N VAL A 111 7.65 -19.37 10.03
CA VAL A 111 8.42 -18.21 10.49
C VAL A 111 8.63 -17.24 9.32
N PRO A 112 8.55 -15.92 9.56
CA PRO A 112 8.90 -14.92 8.56
C PRO A 112 10.40 -15.02 8.24
N ALA A 113 10.79 -14.56 7.05
CA ALA A 113 12.19 -14.35 6.75
C ALA A 113 12.80 -13.26 7.66
N LEU A 114 14.11 -13.33 7.86
CA LEU A 114 14.85 -12.24 8.49
C LEU A 114 14.74 -11.02 7.56
N HIS A 115 14.39 -9.85 8.11
CA HIS A 115 14.31 -8.57 7.36
C HIS A 115 13.16 -8.44 6.34
N SER A 116 12.01 -9.07 6.57
CA SER A 116 10.88 -9.06 5.62
C SER A 116 9.81 -8.01 5.92
N GLY A 117 10.22 -6.85 6.45
CA GLY A 117 9.32 -5.76 6.77
C GLY A 117 9.89 -4.38 6.45
N ALA A 118 8.99 -3.40 6.45
CA ALA A 118 9.31 -2.00 6.23
C ALA A 118 8.31 -1.06 6.92
N LYS A 119 8.79 0.12 7.28
CA LYS A 119 8.00 1.24 7.81
C LYS A 119 8.13 2.44 6.88
N TYR A 120 7.01 3.10 6.61
CA TYR A 120 6.91 4.28 5.79
C TYR A 120 6.18 5.40 6.53
N ALA A 121 6.61 6.63 6.30
CA ALA A 121 5.84 7.83 6.59
C ALA A 121 5.70 8.62 5.29
N ILE A 122 4.48 8.79 4.82
CA ILE A 122 4.16 9.44 3.55
C ILE A 122 3.19 10.59 3.83
N HIS A 123 3.49 11.77 3.32
CA HIS A 123 2.59 12.92 3.44
C HIS A 123 1.33 12.69 2.60
N ALA A 124 0.20 13.29 2.98
CA ALA A 124 -1.09 13.11 2.32
C ALA A 124 -1.08 13.49 0.83
N ASP A 125 -0.14 14.34 0.38
CA ASP A 125 0.10 14.69 -1.02
C ASP A 125 0.88 13.62 -1.83
N GLY A 126 1.41 12.58 -1.17
CA GLY A 126 2.19 11.49 -1.77
C GLY A 126 3.71 11.62 -1.62
N ARG A 127 4.24 12.66 -0.97
CA ARG A 127 5.69 12.77 -0.73
C ARG A 127 6.16 11.77 0.33
N LEU A 128 7.19 10.99 0.02
CA LEU A 128 7.88 10.14 0.99
C LEU A 128 8.63 11.02 2.00
N LEU A 129 8.26 10.92 3.28
CA LEU A 129 8.93 11.65 4.37
C LEU A 129 10.02 10.80 5.02
N ARG A 130 9.75 9.50 5.22
CA ARG A 130 10.70 8.56 5.82
C ARG A 130 10.41 7.13 5.38
N ARG A 131 11.47 6.33 5.26
CA ARG A 131 11.44 4.88 5.03
C ARG A 131 12.47 4.21 5.94
N ILE A 132 12.10 3.07 6.53
CA ILE A 132 12.98 2.19 7.29
C ILE A 132 12.69 0.77 6.82
N LEU A 133 13.73 0.04 6.43
CA LEU A 133 13.63 -1.39 6.12
C LEU A 133 14.08 -2.18 7.35
N ASP A 134 13.49 -3.34 7.60
CA ASP A 134 13.92 -4.17 8.72
C ASP A 134 15.41 -4.51 8.57
N GLY A 135 16.20 -4.31 9.62
CA GLY A 135 17.66 -4.43 9.59
C GLY A 135 18.42 -3.11 9.45
N GLU A 136 17.75 -2.03 9.04
CA GLU A 136 18.30 -0.68 9.13
C GLU A 136 18.19 -0.14 10.57
N PRO A 137 19.20 0.60 11.06
CA PRO A 137 19.12 1.22 12.38
C PRO A 137 17.99 2.26 12.40
N GLU A 138 17.12 2.19 13.39
CA GLU A 138 16.06 3.18 13.60
C GLU A 138 16.57 4.28 14.54
N PRO A 139 16.93 5.48 14.04
CA PRO A 139 17.34 6.56 14.92
C PRO A 139 16.11 7.02 15.74
N GLY A 140 16.23 6.90 17.06
CA GLY A 140 15.31 7.53 18.01
C GLY A 140 14.44 6.60 18.85
N LEU A 141 14.51 5.27 18.74
CA LEU A 141 14.08 4.42 19.85
C LEU A 141 15.10 4.59 20.97
N LYS A 142 14.85 5.56 21.86
CA LYS A 142 15.34 5.41 23.23
C LYS A 142 14.59 4.20 23.78
N ASP A 143 15.26 3.04 23.80
CA ASP A 143 14.81 1.91 24.58
C ASP A 143 14.59 2.40 26.01
N GLY A 144 13.31 2.41 26.40
CA GLY A 144 12.92 2.65 27.77
C GLY A 144 13.24 1.44 28.61
N SER A 145 14.52 1.25 28.96
CA SER A 145 15.01 0.57 30.16
C SER A 145 16.54 0.51 30.08
N GLY A 146 17.17 1.60 30.50
CA GLY A 146 18.52 1.49 31.06
C GLY A 146 18.39 0.74 32.38
N GLU A 147 18.55 -0.57 32.32
CA GLU A 147 18.98 -1.36 33.47
C GLU A 147 20.47 -1.62 33.24
N ASP A 148 21.31 -1.16 34.17
CA ASP A 148 22.77 -1.29 34.16
C ASP A 148 23.20 -2.74 33.85
N ASP A 149 23.61 -3.03 32.61
CA ASP A 149 24.40 -4.22 32.32
C ASP A 149 25.85 -3.92 32.70
N THR A 150 26.13 -4.10 33.98
CA THR A 150 27.49 -4.06 34.52
C THR A 150 28.18 -5.32 34.02
N GLY A 151 28.97 -5.20 32.96
CA GLY A 151 29.75 -6.31 32.42
C GLY A 151 30.69 -6.87 33.50
N GLU A 152 30.40 -8.08 33.98
CA GLU A 152 31.29 -8.84 34.86
C GLU A 152 32.49 -9.32 34.04
N GLU A 153 33.69 -8.86 34.42
CA GLU A 153 34.96 -9.20 33.79
C GLU A 153 35.31 -10.67 34.08
N ALA A 154 35.42 -11.51 33.04
CA ALA A 154 35.78 -12.91 33.20
C ALA A 154 37.28 -13.05 33.54
N ALA A 155 37.59 -13.69 34.67
CA ALA A 155 38.97 -13.95 35.08
C ALA A 155 39.69 -14.94 34.13
N PRO A 156 40.97 -14.71 33.79
CA PRO A 156 41.73 -15.62 32.93
C PRO A 156 42.12 -16.89 33.70
N GLY A 157 41.91 -18.04 33.03
CA GLY A 157 42.44 -19.35 33.44
C GLY A 157 43.84 -19.62 32.90
#